data_AF-A0A0T6LLQ8-F1
#
_entry.id   AF-A0A0T6LLQ8-F1
#
_cell.length_a   1.000
_cell.length_b   1.000
_cell.length_c   1.000
_cell.angle_alpha   90.00
_cell.angle_beta   90.00
_cell.angle_gamma   90.00
#
_symmetry.space_group_name_H-M   'P 1'
#
loop_
_entity.id
_entity.type
_entity.pdbx_description
1 polymer ?
#
loop_
_entity_poly.entity_id
_entity_poly.type
_entity_poly.pdbx_seq_one_letter_code
_entity_poly.pdbx_strand_id
1 'polypeptide(L)'
;MALLLAAVTALSVLGVAYGVALYRRDARLPSDLSLALEVGSTRTTAVGSLLDRLGMRYAPLVLRLMGPVRVARARDRIDHAGNPRGLTVQRYAARRAVYGALGGTATLVFLVRGQIVVALICAAFAWWWADVGIWAAVRARREEIERTLPDFLDVLSVVVTAGLGFRQALERVSTMYQGPWSDEIRISLRQMEMGMSRRQAFEELRRRNDSEQVGQFVTALQQGEDLGAPIAETLMQIAQDMRRADAQNARRKAARTVPRATGVVTMLMVPATLILLVTSLLLGSDIDMDAFLDG
;
A
#
# COMPACT_ATOMS: atom_id res chain seq x y z
N MET A 1 10.27 -20.24 -32.53
CA MET A 1 9.92 -18.81 -32.34
C MET A 1 8.66 -18.62 -31.48
N ALA A 2 7.54 -19.30 -31.79
CA ALA A 2 6.29 -19.23 -31.02
C ALA A 2 6.43 -19.67 -29.55
N LEU A 3 7.21 -20.71 -29.26
CA LEU A 3 7.48 -21.17 -27.89
C LEU A 3 8.21 -20.15 -27.01
N LEU A 4 9.09 -19.32 -27.60
CA LEU A 4 9.82 -18.28 -26.87
C LEU A 4 8.90 -17.09 -26.55
N LEU A 5 7.99 -16.75 -27.46
CA LEU A 5 6.94 -15.75 -27.23
C LEU A 5 5.93 -16.24 -26.20
N ALA A 6 5.51 -17.50 -26.27
CA ALA A 6 4.64 -18.13 -25.28
C ALA A 6 5.31 -18.19 -23.89
N ALA A 7 6.62 -18.44 -23.82
CA ALA A 7 7.36 -18.42 -22.57
C ALA A 7 7.45 -17.01 -21.97
N VAL A 8 7.68 -15.98 -22.80
CA VAL A 8 7.75 -14.59 -22.33
C VAL A 8 6.37 -14.06 -21.93
N THR A 9 5.31 -14.37 -22.68
CA THR A 9 3.94 -13.99 -22.30
C THR A 9 3.48 -14.77 -21.07
N ALA A 10 3.81 -16.06 -20.95
CA ALA A 10 3.55 -16.84 -19.75
C ALA A 10 4.33 -16.29 -18.55
N LEU A 11 5.57 -15.82 -18.71
CA LEU A 11 6.36 -15.19 -17.64
C LEU A 11 5.79 -13.83 -17.24
N SER A 12 5.30 -13.03 -18.20
CA SER A 12 4.59 -11.78 -17.92
C SER A 12 3.24 -12.02 -17.25
N VAL A 13 2.47 -13.02 -17.68
CA VAL A 13 1.18 -13.39 -17.07
C VAL A 13 1.39 -14.01 -15.70
N LEU A 14 2.41 -14.85 -15.50
CA LEU A 14 2.81 -15.37 -14.19
C LEU A 14 3.34 -14.26 -13.29
N GLY A 15 4.08 -13.29 -13.81
CA GLY A 15 4.55 -12.12 -13.06
C GLY A 15 3.41 -11.23 -12.60
N VAL A 16 2.41 -11.00 -13.46
CA VAL A 16 1.19 -10.26 -13.13
C VAL A 16 0.31 -11.06 -12.17
N ALA A 17 0.13 -12.36 -12.38
CA ALA A 17 -0.64 -13.24 -11.51
C ALA A 17 0.03 -13.40 -10.14
N TYR A 18 1.36 -13.51 -10.09
CA TYR A 18 2.14 -13.55 -8.86
C TYR A 18 2.13 -12.20 -8.15
N GLY A 19 2.21 -11.08 -8.89
CA GLY A 19 2.04 -9.73 -8.33
C GLY A 19 0.64 -9.48 -7.76
N VAL A 20 -0.40 -9.95 -8.45
CA VAL A 20 -1.80 -9.90 -7.96
C VAL A 20 -2.01 -10.87 -6.80
N ALA A 21 -1.37 -12.05 -6.80
CA ALA A 21 -1.42 -13.00 -5.70
C ALA A 21 -0.66 -12.48 -4.47
N LEU A 22 0.46 -11.78 -4.65
CA LEU A 22 1.20 -11.11 -3.58
C LEU A 22 0.37 -9.96 -2.98
N TYR A 23 -0.38 -9.25 -3.83
CA TYR A 23 -1.30 -8.19 -3.42
C TYR A 23 -2.57 -8.71 -2.75
N ARG A 24 -3.01 -9.94 -3.09
CA ARG A 24 -4.19 -10.60 -2.51
C ARG A 24 -3.89 -11.49 -1.30
N ARG A 25 -2.62 -11.85 -1.06
CA ARG A 25 -2.22 -12.56 0.14
C ARG A 25 -2.11 -11.57 1.29
N ASP A 26 -3.26 -11.28 1.90
CA ASP A 26 -3.35 -10.97 3.33
C ASP A 26 -2.88 -12.20 4.12
N ALA A 27 -1.58 -12.48 4.07
CA ALA A 27 -0.98 -13.48 4.92
C ALA A 27 -1.03 -12.93 6.35
N ARG A 28 -1.95 -13.46 7.17
CA ARG A 28 -1.82 -13.39 8.62
C ARG A 28 -0.51 -14.06 8.97
N LEU A 29 0.53 -13.28 9.26
CA LEU A 29 1.80 -13.81 9.72
C LEU A 29 1.66 -14.24 11.19
N PRO A 30 2.19 -15.42 11.57
CA PRO A 30 2.34 -15.83 12.97
C PRO A 30 3.16 -14.79 13.75
N SER A 31 2.80 -14.58 15.03
CA SER A 31 3.35 -13.56 15.93
C SER A 31 4.88 -13.54 16.03
N ASP A 32 5.51 -14.68 15.81
CA ASP A 32 6.95 -14.85 15.99
C ASP A 32 7.74 -14.37 14.75
N LEU A 33 7.11 -14.33 13.57
CA LEU A 33 7.70 -13.74 12.36
C LEU A 33 7.54 -12.21 12.31
N SER A 34 6.54 -11.65 13.01
CA SER A 34 6.39 -10.20 13.14
C SER A 34 7.53 -9.58 13.94
N LEU A 35 8.00 -10.23 15.01
CA LEU A 35 9.13 -9.75 15.82
C LEU A 35 10.45 -9.75 15.05
N ALA A 36 10.66 -10.76 14.19
CA ALA A 36 11.84 -10.87 13.32
C ALA A 36 11.82 -9.87 12.15
N LEU A 37 10.64 -9.43 11.70
CA LEU A 37 10.48 -8.38 10.68
C LEU A 37 10.57 -6.96 11.27
N GLU A 38 10.25 -6.78 12.55
CA GLU A 38 10.27 -5.48 13.25
C GLU A 38 11.69 -4.95 13.47
N VAL A 39 12.67 -5.85 13.69
CA VAL A 39 14.10 -5.51 13.82
C VAL A 39 14.75 -5.18 12.46
N GLY A 40 14.09 -5.48 11.33
CA GLY A 40 14.62 -5.32 9.97
C GLY A 40 14.10 -4.10 9.17
N SER A 41 13.31 -3.21 9.78
CA SER A 41 12.53 -2.17 9.10
C SER A 41 13.33 -1.10 8.31
N THR A 42 14.66 -1.16 8.31
CA THR A 42 15.52 -0.28 7.50
C THR A 42 15.86 -0.78 6.09
N ARG A 43 15.43 -1.98 5.67
CA ARG A 43 15.74 -2.46 4.31
C ARG A 43 14.52 -2.54 3.42
N THR A 44 14.43 -1.59 2.48
CA THR A 44 13.85 -1.85 1.16
C THR A 44 14.25 -3.25 0.71
N THR A 45 13.32 -4.03 0.14
CA THR A 45 13.59 -5.35 -0.47
C THR A 45 14.89 -5.28 -1.28
N ALA A 46 15.74 -6.32 -1.28
CA ALA A 46 17.05 -6.29 -1.97
C ALA A 46 16.94 -5.84 -3.45
N VAL A 47 15.82 -6.13 -4.10
CA VAL A 47 15.46 -5.65 -5.43
C VAL A 47 15.18 -4.13 -5.44
N GLY A 48 14.45 -3.61 -4.45
CA GLY A 48 14.17 -2.17 -4.31
C GLY A 48 15.41 -1.32 -4.07
N SER A 49 16.41 -1.81 -3.33
CA SER A 49 17.67 -1.07 -3.13
C SER A 49 18.54 -1.02 -4.40
N LEU A 50 18.51 -2.09 -5.21
CA LEU A 50 19.16 -2.14 -6.53
C LEU A 50 18.47 -1.21 -7.55
N LEU A 51 17.14 -1.24 -7.59
CA LEU A 51 16.33 -0.34 -8.44
C LEU A 51 16.56 1.13 -8.07
N ASP A 52 16.59 1.45 -6.78
CA ASP A 52 16.87 2.81 -6.30
C ASP A 52 18.29 3.24 -6.74
N ARG A 53 19.32 2.39 -6.59
CA ARG A 53 20.70 2.72 -7.02
C ARG A 53 20.84 2.95 -8.53
N LEU A 54 20.24 2.08 -9.35
CA LEU A 54 20.33 2.21 -10.82
C LEU A 54 19.52 3.40 -11.33
N GLY A 55 18.37 3.68 -10.73
CA GLY A 55 17.49 4.77 -11.13
C GLY A 55 17.98 6.16 -10.72
N MET A 56 18.75 6.29 -9.64
CA MET A 56 19.19 7.60 -9.12
C MET A 56 20.03 8.40 -10.13
N ARG A 57 20.77 7.74 -11.03
CA ARG A 57 21.53 8.40 -12.10
C ARG A 57 20.63 9.08 -13.15
N TYR A 58 19.40 8.59 -13.31
CA TYR A 58 18.43 9.07 -14.30
C TYR A 58 17.26 9.85 -13.67
N ALA A 59 17.17 9.87 -12.34
CA ALA A 59 16.17 10.64 -11.60
C ALA A 59 16.09 12.13 -12.00
N PRO A 60 17.19 12.91 -12.17
CA PRO A 60 17.10 14.31 -12.58
C PRO A 60 16.51 14.49 -13.99
N LEU A 61 16.76 13.54 -14.89
CA LEU A 61 16.20 13.57 -16.25
C LEU A 61 14.68 13.33 -16.22
N VAL A 62 14.22 12.36 -15.41
CA VAL A 62 12.79 12.05 -15.25
C VAL A 62 12.05 13.22 -14.59
N LEU A 63 12.63 13.86 -13.57
CA LEU A 63 12.03 15.03 -12.93
C LEU A 63 11.89 16.20 -13.92
N ARG A 64 12.86 16.38 -14.80
CA ARG A 64 12.81 17.41 -15.85
C ARG A 64 11.74 17.11 -16.91
N LEU A 65 11.57 15.84 -17.28
CA LEU A 65 10.53 15.37 -18.22
C LEU A 65 9.11 15.40 -17.63
N MET A 66 8.95 15.17 -16.33
CA MET A 66 7.63 15.19 -15.67
C MET A 66 7.02 16.59 -15.61
N GLY A 67 7.83 17.64 -15.65
CA GLY A 67 7.40 19.03 -15.54
C GLY A 67 7.03 19.46 -14.11
N PRO A 68 7.01 20.77 -13.84
CA PRO A 68 6.94 21.31 -12.47
C PRO A 68 5.62 20.96 -11.76
N VAL A 69 4.49 20.96 -12.46
CA VAL A 69 3.17 20.70 -11.88
C VAL A 69 3.04 19.26 -11.37
N ARG A 70 3.55 18.26 -12.13
CA ARG A 70 3.46 16.85 -11.73
C ARG A 70 4.45 16.52 -10.61
N VAL A 71 5.64 17.12 -10.64
CA VAL A 71 6.62 17.00 -9.55
C VAL A 71 6.06 17.62 -8.28
N ALA A 72 5.43 18.80 -8.35
CA ALA A 72 4.77 19.42 -7.20
C ALA A 72 3.67 18.54 -6.63
N ARG A 73 2.78 17.96 -7.45
CA ARG A 73 1.76 17.02 -6.96
C ARG A 73 2.34 15.74 -6.36
N ALA A 74 3.39 15.17 -6.95
CA ALA A 74 4.03 13.98 -6.41
C ALA A 74 4.74 14.27 -5.08
N ARG A 75 5.41 15.42 -5.00
CA ARG A 75 6.02 15.93 -3.78
C ARG A 75 4.98 16.15 -2.70
N ASP A 76 3.91 16.85 -3.02
CA ASP A 76 2.78 17.09 -2.12
C ASP A 76 2.20 15.77 -1.58
N ARG A 77 1.94 14.78 -2.45
CA ARG A 77 1.48 13.44 -1.99
C ARG A 77 2.48 12.70 -1.11
N ILE A 78 3.78 12.83 -1.40
CA ILE A 78 4.85 12.16 -0.63
C ILE A 78 5.06 12.85 0.73
N ASP A 79 5.02 14.18 0.74
CA ASP A 79 5.13 15.03 1.92
C ASP A 79 3.89 14.86 2.81
N HIS A 80 2.69 14.81 2.23
CA HIS A 80 1.43 14.44 2.92
C HIS A 80 1.39 12.98 3.37
N ALA A 81 2.22 12.11 2.80
CA ALA A 81 2.41 10.76 3.32
C ALA A 81 3.54 10.69 4.35
N GLY A 82 4.18 11.82 4.68
CA GLY A 82 5.28 12.00 5.63
C GLY A 82 6.60 11.30 5.26
N ASN A 83 6.85 10.99 4.00
CA ASN A 83 8.01 10.20 3.53
C ASN A 83 8.08 8.74 4.05
N PRO A 84 7.09 7.87 3.74
CA PRO A 84 7.09 6.48 4.19
C PRO A 84 8.36 5.75 3.72
N ARG A 85 9.14 5.17 4.65
CA ARG A 85 10.42 4.48 4.35
C ARG A 85 11.51 5.36 3.72
N GLY A 86 11.48 6.68 3.94
CA GLY A 86 12.44 7.62 3.34
C GLY A 86 12.26 7.78 1.82
N LEU A 87 11.05 7.55 1.31
CA LEU A 87 10.67 7.84 -0.07
C LEU A 87 10.76 9.34 -0.32
N THR A 88 11.84 9.77 -0.97
CA THR A 88 11.95 11.12 -1.50
C THR A 88 11.39 11.18 -2.91
N VAL A 89 11.03 12.38 -3.37
CA VAL A 89 10.66 12.66 -4.77
C VAL A 89 11.71 12.12 -5.75
N GLN A 90 12.98 12.13 -5.35
CA GLN A 90 14.08 11.56 -6.13
C GLN A 90 14.03 10.03 -6.21
N ARG A 91 13.71 9.32 -5.13
CA ARG A 91 13.54 7.84 -5.16
C ARG A 91 12.33 7.42 -6.00
N TYR A 92 11.24 8.19 -5.95
CA TYR A 92 10.11 7.97 -6.85
C TYR A 92 10.51 8.16 -8.32
N ALA A 93 11.22 9.25 -8.63
CA ALA A 93 11.73 9.49 -9.98
C ALA A 93 12.73 8.41 -10.44
N ALA A 94 13.58 7.91 -9.53
CA ALA A 94 14.50 6.81 -9.78
C ALA A 94 13.75 5.53 -10.15
N ARG A 95 12.73 5.14 -9.38
CA ARG A 95 11.91 3.95 -9.71
C ARG A 95 11.17 4.13 -11.03
N ARG A 96 10.60 5.31 -11.27
CA ARG A 96 9.93 5.63 -12.54
C ARG A 96 10.90 5.59 -13.73
N ALA A 97 12.17 5.99 -13.53
CA ALA A 97 13.21 5.87 -14.54
C ALA A 97 13.50 4.41 -14.89
N VAL A 98 13.64 3.53 -13.89
CA VAL A 98 13.95 2.12 -14.14
C VAL A 98 12.77 1.38 -14.76
N TYR A 99 11.57 1.55 -14.23
CA TYR A 99 10.36 0.94 -14.83
C TYR A 99 10.06 1.52 -16.21
N GLY A 100 10.31 2.82 -16.43
CA GLY A 100 10.19 3.45 -17.73
C GLY A 100 11.21 2.93 -18.74
N ALA A 101 12.46 2.70 -18.32
CA ALA A 101 13.50 2.12 -19.18
C ALA A 101 13.20 0.65 -19.52
N LEU A 102 12.86 -0.17 -18.54
CA LEU A 102 12.47 -1.58 -18.76
C LEU A 102 11.22 -1.68 -19.65
N GLY A 103 10.19 -0.89 -19.35
CA GLY A 103 8.97 -0.81 -20.15
C GLY A 103 9.23 -0.31 -21.57
N GLY A 104 10.05 0.74 -21.72
CA GLY A 104 10.42 1.31 -23.02
C GLY A 104 11.20 0.33 -23.89
N THR A 105 12.16 -0.40 -23.30
CA THR A 105 12.89 -1.46 -24.03
C THR A 105 11.96 -2.58 -24.47
N ALA A 106 11.05 -3.04 -23.60
CA ALA A 106 10.05 -4.05 -23.96
C ALA A 106 9.12 -3.56 -25.08
N THR A 107 8.57 -2.34 -24.96
CA THR A 107 7.72 -1.73 -25.98
C THR A 107 8.44 -1.63 -27.32
N LEU A 108 9.71 -1.22 -27.35
CA LEU A 108 10.49 -1.09 -28.58
C LEU A 108 10.72 -2.45 -29.26
N VAL A 109 11.02 -3.49 -28.47
CA VAL A 109 11.16 -4.87 -28.99
C VAL A 109 9.86 -5.39 -29.61
N PHE A 110 8.71 -5.14 -28.97
CA PHE A 110 7.41 -5.56 -29.50
C PHE A 110 6.96 -4.74 -30.72
N LEU A 111 7.32 -3.45 -30.77
CA LEU A 111 7.04 -2.57 -31.90
C LEU A 111 7.80 -3.00 -33.15
N VAL A 112 9.09 -3.32 -33.02
CA VAL A 112 9.93 -3.82 -34.13
C VAL A 112 9.43 -5.16 -34.67
N ARG A 113 8.73 -5.95 -33.85
CA ARG A 113 8.08 -7.20 -34.25
C ARG A 113 6.67 -7.04 -34.83
N GLY A 114 6.20 -5.81 -35.03
CA GLY A 114 4.87 -5.51 -35.58
C GLY A 114 3.70 -5.79 -34.63
N GLN A 115 3.96 -6.12 -33.35
CA GLN A 115 2.93 -6.40 -32.37
C GLN A 115 2.53 -5.14 -31.60
N ILE A 116 1.83 -4.24 -32.31
CA ILE A 116 1.48 -2.89 -31.82
C ILE A 116 0.61 -2.96 -30.55
N VAL A 117 -0.34 -3.90 -30.48
CA VAL A 117 -1.23 -4.07 -29.32
C VAL A 117 -0.45 -4.43 -28.05
N VAL A 118 0.50 -5.37 -28.14
CA VAL A 118 1.34 -5.79 -27.00
C VAL A 118 2.28 -4.66 -26.57
N ALA A 119 2.86 -3.94 -27.53
CA ALA A 119 3.73 -2.80 -27.27
C ALA A 119 3.01 -1.69 -26.49
N LEU A 120 1.75 -1.39 -26.86
CA LEU A 120 0.90 -0.42 -26.16
C LEU A 120 0.55 -0.87 -24.74
N ILE A 121 0.23 -2.16 -24.53
CA ILE A 121 -0.05 -2.71 -23.21
C ILE A 121 1.19 -2.61 -22.30
N CYS A 122 2.37 -2.96 -22.80
CA CYS A 122 3.63 -2.84 -22.04
C CYS A 122 3.93 -1.38 -21.66
N ALA A 123 3.71 -0.43 -22.57
CA ALA A 123 3.92 0.99 -22.32
C ALA A 123 2.95 1.52 -21.24
N ALA A 124 1.67 1.16 -21.36
CA ALA A 124 0.66 1.51 -20.37
C ALA A 124 0.97 0.92 -18.99
N PHE A 125 1.41 -0.34 -18.94
CA PHE A 125 1.75 -1.02 -17.70
C PHE A 125 2.96 -0.38 -17.00
N ALA A 126 4.02 -0.07 -17.74
CA ALA A 126 5.21 0.57 -17.21
C ALA A 126 4.92 1.98 -16.63
N TRP A 127 4.03 2.72 -17.29
CA TRP A 127 3.56 4.02 -16.79
C TRP A 127 2.75 3.87 -15.50
N TRP A 128 1.84 2.89 -15.46
CA TRP A 128 0.94 2.69 -14.33
C TRP A 128 1.65 2.12 -13.08
N TRP A 129 2.63 1.24 -13.26
CA TRP A 129 3.32 0.54 -12.17
C TRP A 129 4.06 1.47 -11.19
N ALA A 130 4.60 2.59 -11.69
CA ALA A 130 5.28 3.57 -10.85
C ALA A 130 4.36 4.22 -9.81
N ASP A 131 3.10 4.47 -10.19
CA ASP A 131 2.11 5.12 -9.32
C ASP A 131 1.55 4.15 -8.27
N VAL A 132 1.44 2.85 -8.60
CA VAL A 132 1.03 1.79 -7.66
C VAL A 132 2.02 1.67 -6.49
N GLY A 133 3.33 1.86 -6.74
CA GLY A 133 4.36 1.78 -5.71
C GLY A 133 4.24 2.85 -4.61
N ILE A 134 3.86 4.09 -4.98
CA ILE A 134 3.56 5.14 -3.99
C ILE A 134 2.32 4.72 -3.21
N TRP A 135 1.24 4.39 -3.91
CA TRP A 135 -0.04 4.08 -3.28
C TRP A 135 0.11 2.94 -2.24
N ALA A 136 0.84 1.88 -2.58
CA ALA A 136 1.13 0.79 -1.66
C ALA A 136 2.00 1.21 -0.47
N ALA A 137 3.00 2.07 -0.67
CA ALA A 137 3.85 2.57 0.41
C ALA A 137 3.08 3.48 1.38
N VAL A 138 2.24 4.37 0.87
CA VAL A 138 1.35 5.22 1.67
C VAL A 138 0.37 4.35 2.45
N ARG A 139 -0.25 3.39 1.79
CA ARG A 139 -1.20 2.46 2.43
C ARG A 139 -0.56 1.67 3.55
N ALA A 140 0.64 1.10 3.31
CA ALA A 140 1.35 0.31 4.31
C ALA A 140 1.72 1.15 5.54
N ARG A 141 2.19 2.40 5.35
CA ARG A 141 2.48 3.29 6.48
C ARG A 141 1.22 3.65 7.26
N ARG A 142 0.13 3.97 6.56
CA ARG A 142 -1.16 4.28 7.20
C ARG A 142 -1.63 3.11 8.07
N GLU A 143 -1.55 1.89 7.54
CA GLU A 143 -1.92 0.67 8.26
C GLU A 143 -1.01 0.41 9.46
N GLU A 144 0.30 0.70 9.36
CA GLU A 144 1.23 0.63 10.49
C GLU A 144 0.87 1.64 11.58
N ILE A 145 0.52 2.88 11.21
CA ILE A 145 0.03 3.89 12.16
C ILE A 145 -1.26 3.43 12.85
N GLU A 146 -2.26 2.99 12.08
CA GLU A 146 -3.55 2.51 12.59
C GLU A 146 -3.37 1.31 13.54
N ARG A 147 -2.39 0.44 13.29
CA ARG A 147 -2.11 -0.71 14.15
C ARG A 147 -1.44 -0.32 15.47
N THR A 148 -0.52 0.65 15.45
CA THR A 148 0.26 1.04 16.64
C THR A 148 -0.47 2.07 17.51
N LEU A 149 -1.37 2.86 16.92
CA LEU A 149 -2.06 3.94 17.61
C LEU A 149 -2.85 3.49 18.86
N PRO A 150 -3.66 2.42 18.85
CA PRO A 150 -4.44 2.02 20.03
C PRO A 150 -3.56 1.64 21.23
N ASP A 151 -2.48 0.91 20.99
CA ASP A 151 -1.52 0.50 22.03
C ASP A 151 -0.77 1.72 22.60
N PHE A 152 -0.36 2.65 21.72
CA PHE A 152 0.22 3.91 22.15
C PHE A 152 -0.73 4.72 23.04
N LEU A 153 -2.03 4.78 22.69
CA LEU A 153 -3.03 5.51 23.49
C LEU A 153 -3.29 4.87 24.84
N ASP A 154 -3.26 3.54 24.95
CA ASP A 154 -3.36 2.84 26.24
C ASP A 154 -2.19 3.22 27.15
N VAL A 155 -0.96 3.10 26.65
CA VAL A 155 0.23 3.45 27.45
C VAL A 155 0.21 4.94 27.81
N LEU A 156 -0.17 5.81 26.88
CA LEU A 156 -0.34 7.24 27.15
C LEU A 156 -1.37 7.50 28.25
N SER A 157 -2.51 6.80 28.22
CA SER A 157 -3.55 6.94 29.23
C SER A 157 -3.05 6.52 30.62
N VAL A 158 -2.28 5.43 30.72
CA VAL A 158 -1.69 4.97 31.99
C VAL A 158 -0.71 6.01 32.53
N VAL A 159 0.14 6.54 31.67
CA VAL A 159 1.15 7.56 32.05
C VAL A 159 0.48 8.85 32.50
N VAL A 160 -0.59 9.29 31.83
CA VAL A 160 -1.37 10.48 32.24
C VAL A 160 -2.11 10.23 33.56
N THR A 161 -2.71 9.06 33.75
CA THR A 161 -3.37 8.68 35.02
C THR A 161 -2.38 8.61 36.19
N ALA A 162 -1.11 8.31 35.92
CA ALA A 162 -0.03 8.36 36.91
C ALA A 162 0.39 9.80 37.31
N GLY A 163 -0.28 10.83 36.79
CA GLY A 163 -0.09 12.23 37.18
C GLY A 163 0.94 12.99 36.33
N LEU A 164 1.48 12.39 35.26
CA LEU A 164 2.32 13.13 34.31
C LEU A 164 1.45 14.09 33.48
N GLY A 165 1.92 15.33 33.37
CA GLY A 165 1.27 16.31 32.49
C GLY A 165 1.25 15.79 31.05
N PHE A 166 0.12 15.97 30.34
CA PHE A 166 -0.12 15.37 29.03
C PHE A 166 1.05 15.54 28.04
N ARG A 167 1.64 16.73 27.95
CA ARG A 167 2.80 16.97 27.07
C ARG A 167 4.01 16.10 27.44
N GLN A 168 4.32 16.00 28.73
CA GLN A 168 5.42 15.16 29.23
C GLN A 168 5.11 13.67 29.03
N ALA A 169 3.86 13.27 29.24
CA ALA A 169 3.41 11.91 28.96
C ALA A 169 3.58 11.58 27.46
N LEU A 170 3.16 12.49 26.58
CA LEU A 170 3.29 12.33 25.13
C LEU A 170 4.76 12.23 24.70
N GLU A 171 5.63 13.08 25.23
CA GLU A 171 7.08 13.02 25.00
C GLU A 171 7.66 11.69 25.47
N ARG A 172 7.37 11.28 26.71
CA ARG A 172 7.86 10.02 27.29
C ARG A 172 7.43 8.82 26.47
N VAL A 173 6.15 8.71 26.14
CA VAL A 173 5.60 7.57 25.40
C VAL A 173 6.14 7.55 23.96
N SER A 174 6.32 8.72 23.33
CA SER A 174 6.92 8.80 21.98
C SER A 174 8.34 8.25 21.88
N THR A 175 9.08 8.20 23.00
CA THR A 175 10.42 7.60 23.05
C THR A 175 10.42 6.09 23.28
N MET A 176 9.31 5.51 23.76
CA MET A 176 9.20 4.06 24.00
C MET A 176 8.86 3.28 22.74
N TYR A 177 8.26 3.93 21.75
CA TYR A 177 7.88 3.33 20.48
C TYR A 177 8.84 3.72 19.37
N GLN A 178 8.99 2.82 18.40
CA GLN A 178 9.64 3.10 17.12
C GLN A 178 8.62 3.01 15.99
N GLY A 179 8.91 3.66 14.87
CA GLY A 179 8.08 3.60 13.68
C GLY A 179 7.26 4.88 13.43
N PRO A 180 6.44 4.88 12.36
CA PRO A 180 5.92 6.09 11.74
C PRO A 180 5.01 6.92 12.65
N TRP A 181 4.31 6.29 13.59
CA TRP A 181 3.48 7.01 14.57
C TRP A 181 4.32 7.79 15.58
N SER A 182 5.36 7.15 16.16
CA SER A 182 6.28 7.80 17.10
C SER A 182 7.00 8.99 16.45
N ASP A 183 7.40 8.84 15.18
CA ASP A 183 8.06 9.88 14.39
C ASP A 183 7.16 11.12 14.24
N GLU A 184 5.88 10.91 13.91
CA GLU A 184 4.90 11.96 13.71
C GLU A 184 4.56 12.72 15.02
N ILE A 185 4.52 12.01 16.14
CA ILE A 185 4.38 12.65 17.47
C ILE A 185 5.61 13.50 17.79
N ARG A 186 6.84 12.99 17.56
CA ARG A 186 8.07 13.76 17.79
C ARG A 186 8.17 15.00 16.89
N ILE A 187 7.73 14.90 15.63
CA ILE A 187 7.63 16.06 14.73
C ILE A 187 6.66 17.10 15.30
N SER A 188 5.50 16.67 15.78
CA SER A 188 4.49 17.57 16.36
C SER A 188 4.98 18.22 17.65
N LEU A 189 5.70 17.48 18.52
CA LEU A 189 6.34 18.02 19.72
C LEU A 189 7.39 19.08 19.37
N ARG A 190 8.22 18.83 18.36
CA ARG A 190 9.21 19.79 17.87
C ARG A 190 8.57 21.05 17.27
N GLN A 191 7.45 20.92 16.56
CA GLN A 191 6.69 22.07 16.06
C GLN A 191 6.21 22.95 17.22
N MET A 192 5.73 22.34 18.31
CA MET A 192 5.35 23.07 19.52
C MET A 192 6.55 23.74 20.22
N GLU A 193 7.73 23.12 20.22
CA GLU A 193 8.97 23.74 20.73
C GLU A 193 9.40 24.96 19.90
N MET A 194 9.13 24.94 18.61
CA MET A 194 9.40 26.06 17.69
C MET A 194 8.35 27.18 17.78
N GLY A 195 7.44 27.12 18.75
CA GLY A 195 6.44 28.17 19.01
C GLY A 195 5.10 27.99 18.30
N MET A 196 4.89 26.87 17.59
CA MET A 196 3.56 26.56 17.03
C MET A 196 2.57 26.23 18.15
N SER A 197 1.33 26.71 18.04
CA SER A 197 0.32 26.40 19.06
C SER A 197 -0.03 24.91 19.04
N ARG A 198 -0.42 24.35 20.19
CA ARG A 198 -0.75 22.92 20.30
C ARG A 198 -1.83 22.50 19.31
N ARG A 199 -2.89 23.31 19.18
CA ARG A 199 -3.98 23.09 18.23
C ARG A 199 -3.49 23.07 16.78
N GLN A 200 -2.62 24.00 16.41
CA GLN A 200 -2.01 24.04 15.07
C GLN A 200 -1.11 22.82 14.81
N ALA A 201 -0.28 22.43 15.78
CA ALA A 201 0.61 21.28 15.64
C ALA A 201 -0.19 19.96 15.44
N PHE A 202 -1.29 19.78 16.18
CA PHE A 202 -2.15 18.61 15.99
C PHE A 202 -3.01 18.65 14.72
N GLU A 203 -3.42 19.83 14.27
CA GLU A 203 -4.08 19.95 12.96
C GLU A 203 -3.11 19.61 11.83
N GLU A 204 -1.86 20.06 11.94
CA GLU A 204 -0.82 19.70 10.98
C GLU A 204 -0.48 18.19 11.06
N LEU A 205 -0.47 17.59 12.26
CA LEU A 205 -0.38 16.14 12.43
C LEU A 205 -1.49 15.41 11.67
N ARG A 206 -2.74 15.87 11.79
CA ARG A 206 -3.88 15.32 11.05
C ARG A 206 -3.72 15.50 9.54
N ARG A 207 -3.26 16.67 9.09
CA ARG A 207 -3.04 16.97 7.66
C ARG A 207 -1.95 16.11 7.02
N ARG A 208 -0.92 15.72 7.79
CA ARG A 208 0.16 14.82 7.36
C ARG A 208 -0.19 13.33 7.45
N ASN A 209 -1.29 12.99 8.10
CA ASN A 209 -1.69 11.60 8.32
C ASN A 209 -3.15 11.42 7.88
N ASP A 210 -3.34 10.95 6.65
CA ASP A 210 -4.67 10.56 6.15
C ASP A 210 -5.11 9.23 6.80
N SER A 211 -5.40 9.25 8.10
CA SER A 211 -5.96 8.15 8.87
C SER A 211 -7.14 8.65 9.70
N GLU A 212 -8.25 7.92 9.61
CA GLU A 212 -9.46 8.22 10.36
C GLU A 212 -9.22 8.16 11.87
N GLN A 213 -8.45 7.16 12.31
CA GLN A 213 -8.11 6.97 13.72
C GLN A 213 -7.26 8.13 14.27
N VAL A 214 -6.30 8.63 13.49
CA VAL A 214 -5.52 9.83 13.85
C VAL A 214 -6.42 11.06 13.96
N GLY A 215 -7.37 11.22 13.03
CA GLY A 215 -8.36 12.29 13.09
C GLY A 215 -9.23 12.24 14.34
N GLN A 216 -9.67 11.05 14.75
CA GLN A 216 -10.43 10.84 15.99
C GLN A 216 -9.61 11.22 17.23
N PHE A 217 -8.35 10.77 17.29
CA PHE A 217 -7.43 11.13 18.36
C PHE A 217 -7.21 12.64 18.46
N VAL A 218 -6.88 13.30 17.34
CA VAL A 218 -6.66 14.76 17.31
C VAL A 218 -7.91 15.52 17.74
N THR A 219 -9.08 15.11 17.26
CA THR A 219 -10.36 15.74 17.60
C THR A 219 -10.63 15.63 19.10
N ALA A 220 -10.49 14.43 19.68
CA ALA A 220 -10.70 14.22 21.10
C ALA A 220 -9.69 14.99 21.97
N LEU A 221 -8.44 15.07 21.52
CA LEU A 221 -7.40 15.81 22.21
C LEU A 221 -7.66 17.32 22.19
N GLN A 222 -8.14 17.85 21.06
CA GLN A 222 -8.57 19.25 20.94
C GLN A 222 -9.86 19.55 21.73
N GLN A 223 -10.69 18.54 21.99
CA GLN A 223 -11.87 18.67 22.85
C GLN A 223 -11.50 18.59 24.34
N GLY A 224 -10.46 17.85 24.69
CA GLY A 224 -9.98 17.68 26.07
C GLY A 224 -8.99 18.74 26.56
N GLU A 225 -8.85 19.89 25.88
CA GLU A 225 -7.74 20.82 26.14
C GLU A 225 -7.75 21.50 27.52
N ASP A 226 -8.85 21.43 28.27
CA ASP A 226 -9.02 22.20 29.53
C ASP A 226 -8.81 21.39 30.83
N LEU A 227 -8.59 20.07 30.78
CA LEU A 227 -8.99 19.20 31.89
C LEU A 227 -7.88 18.26 32.38
N GLY A 228 -7.35 18.52 33.57
CA GLY A 228 -6.42 17.65 34.30
C GLY A 228 -6.96 16.23 34.62
N ALA A 229 -8.24 15.96 34.36
CA ALA A 229 -8.92 14.66 34.17
C ALA A 229 -10.29 15.01 33.53
N PRO A 230 -10.83 14.30 32.52
CA PRO A 230 -10.78 12.86 32.26
C PRO A 230 -10.29 12.52 30.83
N ILE A 231 -9.23 13.19 30.36
CA ILE A 231 -8.68 12.85 29.02
C ILE A 231 -8.14 11.41 28.98
N ALA A 232 -7.66 10.88 30.10
CA ALA A 232 -7.24 9.49 30.19
C ALA A 232 -8.38 8.52 29.85
N GLU A 233 -9.58 8.75 30.38
CA GLU A 233 -10.77 7.94 30.07
C GLU A 233 -11.16 8.09 28.60
N THR A 234 -11.07 9.31 28.05
CA THR A 234 -11.33 9.56 26.63
C THR A 234 -10.32 8.81 25.73
N LEU A 235 -9.04 8.83 26.08
CA LEU A 235 -7.99 8.09 25.36
C LEU A 235 -8.22 6.58 25.42
N MET A 236 -8.60 6.04 26.60
CA MET A 236 -8.95 4.63 26.77
C MET A 236 -10.17 4.24 25.94
N GLN A 237 -11.21 5.08 25.93
CA GLN A 237 -12.42 4.84 25.14
C GLN A 237 -12.11 4.82 23.64
N ILE A 238 -11.29 5.78 23.17
CA ILE A 238 -10.85 5.82 21.77
C ILE A 238 -10.03 4.59 21.41
N ALA A 239 -9.09 4.17 22.26
CA ALA A 239 -8.30 2.96 22.04
C ALA A 239 -9.19 1.70 21.97
N GLN A 240 -10.20 1.62 22.83
CA GLN A 240 -11.21 0.54 22.76
C GLN A 240 -12.03 0.59 21.47
N ASP A 241 -12.46 1.78 21.04
CA ASP A 241 -13.26 1.94 19.83
C ASP A 241 -12.45 1.64 18.57
N MET A 242 -11.17 2.01 18.51
CA MET A 242 -10.26 1.61 17.43
C MET A 242 -10.12 0.08 17.37
N ARG A 243 -9.90 -0.59 18.51
CA ARG A 243 -9.84 -2.07 18.56
C ARG A 243 -11.15 -2.73 18.14
N ARG A 244 -12.30 -2.17 18.54
CA ARG A 244 -13.62 -2.66 18.11
C ARG A 244 -13.79 -2.51 16.60
N ALA A 245 -13.40 -1.37 16.04
CA ALA A 245 -13.44 -1.11 14.61
C ALA A 245 -12.55 -2.09 13.84
N ASP A 246 -11.33 -2.35 14.31
CA ASP A 246 -10.41 -3.31 13.71
C ASP A 246 -10.96 -4.74 13.75
N ALA A 247 -11.53 -5.16 14.88
CA ALA A 247 -12.19 -6.45 15.00
C ALA A 247 -13.39 -6.58 14.06
N GLN A 248 -14.20 -5.52 13.91
CA GLN A 248 -15.31 -5.48 12.95
C GLN A 248 -14.82 -5.53 11.51
N ASN A 249 -13.74 -4.82 11.17
CA ASN A 249 -13.14 -4.82 9.84
C ASN A 249 -12.58 -6.21 9.50
N ALA A 250 -11.91 -6.87 10.44
CA ALA A 250 -11.45 -8.24 10.28
C ALA A 250 -12.61 -9.22 10.05
N ARG A 251 -13.72 -9.08 10.81
CA ARG A 251 -14.94 -9.87 10.62
C ARG A 251 -15.59 -9.62 9.26
N ARG A 252 -15.71 -8.35 8.83
CA ARG A 252 -16.23 -7.97 7.50
C ARG A 252 -15.39 -8.55 6.38
N LYS A 253 -14.06 -8.53 6.53
CA LYS A 253 -13.12 -9.09 5.55
C LYS A 253 -13.29 -10.61 5.45
N ALA A 254 -13.37 -11.31 6.60
CA ALA A 254 -13.64 -12.75 6.65
C ALA A 254 -15.01 -13.10 6.00
N ALA A 255 -16.06 -12.36 6.33
CA ALA A 255 -17.40 -12.57 5.78
C ALA A 255 -17.46 -12.35 4.26
N ARG A 256 -16.66 -11.42 3.72
CA ARG A 256 -16.57 -11.16 2.27
C ARG A 256 -15.72 -12.18 1.50
N THR A 257 -14.90 -12.97 2.18
CA THR A 257 -14.08 -14.01 1.53
C THR A 257 -14.94 -15.18 1.07
N VAL A 258 -15.95 -15.58 1.85
CA VAL A 258 -16.85 -16.70 1.54
C VAL A 258 -17.57 -16.54 0.19
N PRO A 259 -18.31 -15.44 -0.09
CA PRO A 259 -19.03 -15.29 -1.35
C PRO A 259 -18.10 -15.12 -2.57
N ARG A 260 -16.87 -14.61 -2.40
CA ARG A 260 -15.89 -14.50 -3.50
C ARG A 260 -15.35 -15.87 -3.92
N ALA A 261 -15.14 -16.77 -2.97
CA ALA A 261 -14.69 -18.13 -3.27
C ALA A 261 -15.76 -18.88 -4.10
N THR A 262 -17.03 -18.80 -3.70
CA THR A 262 -18.13 -19.44 -4.42
C THR A 262 -18.30 -18.86 -5.83
N GLY A 263 -18.23 -17.54 -5.99
CA GLY A 263 -18.35 -16.90 -7.31
C GLY A 263 -17.27 -17.33 -8.31
N VAL A 264 -16.01 -17.48 -7.86
CA VAL A 264 -14.91 -17.96 -8.72
C VAL A 264 -15.11 -19.41 -9.12
N VAL A 265 -15.56 -20.27 -8.19
CA VAL A 265 -15.83 -21.69 -8.48
C VAL A 265 -16.96 -21.82 -9.51
N THR A 266 -18.07 -21.12 -9.33
CA THR A 266 -19.20 -21.16 -10.27
C THR A 266 -18.81 -20.63 -11.65
N MET A 267 -18.06 -19.52 -11.70
CA MET A 267 -17.64 -18.92 -12.96
C MET A 267 -16.62 -19.76 -13.74
N LEU A 268 -15.89 -20.67 -13.08
CA LEU A 268 -14.93 -21.58 -13.73
C LEU A 268 -15.55 -22.94 -14.07
N MET A 269 -16.32 -23.53 -13.16
CA MET A 269 -16.91 -24.87 -13.35
C MET A 269 -17.96 -24.88 -14.47
N VAL A 270 -18.85 -23.89 -14.51
CA VAL A 270 -19.97 -23.85 -15.47
C VAL A 270 -19.49 -23.83 -16.93
N PRO A 271 -18.59 -22.93 -17.37
CA PRO A 271 -18.12 -22.97 -18.75
C PRO A 271 -17.25 -24.20 -19.03
N ALA A 272 -16.48 -24.70 -18.05
CA ALA A 272 -15.69 -25.92 -18.22
C ALA A 272 -16.58 -27.15 -18.47
N THR A 273 -17.67 -27.31 -17.72
CA THR A 273 -18.63 -28.40 -17.94
C THR A 273 -19.37 -28.23 -19.25
N LEU A 274 -19.74 -27.01 -19.65
CA LEU A 274 -20.39 -26.72 -20.94
C LEU A 274 -19.50 -27.09 -22.12
N ILE A 275 -18.21 -26.74 -22.08
CA ILE A 275 -17.22 -27.12 -23.09
C ILE A 275 -17.10 -28.65 -23.16
N LEU A 276 -17.02 -29.33 -22.01
CA LEU A 276 -16.92 -30.80 -21.95
C LEU A 276 -18.17 -31.48 -22.54
N LEU A 277 -19.36 -30.95 -22.24
CA LEU A 277 -20.64 -31.46 -22.72
C LEU A 277 -20.78 -31.27 -24.24
N VAL A 278 -20.47 -30.06 -24.75
CA VAL A 278 -20.47 -29.77 -26.19
C VAL A 278 -19.45 -30.63 -26.92
N THR A 279 -18.23 -30.77 -26.38
CA THR A 279 -17.17 -31.59 -26.99
C THR A 279 -17.57 -33.07 -27.02
N SER A 280 -18.14 -33.59 -25.93
CA SER A 280 -18.62 -34.98 -25.86
C SER A 280 -19.81 -35.23 -26.79
N LEU A 281 -20.71 -34.25 -26.94
CA LEU A 281 -21.84 -34.34 -27.86
C LEU A 281 -21.34 -34.36 -29.31
N LEU A 282 -20.41 -33.47 -29.66
CA LEU A 282 -19.83 -33.39 -31.00
C LEU A 282 -19.00 -34.64 -31.37
N LEU A 283 -18.30 -35.25 -30.41
CA LEU A 283 -17.56 -36.50 -30.65
C LEU A 283 -18.46 -37.74 -30.66
N GLY A 284 -19.58 -37.71 -29.94
CA GLY A 284 -20.49 -38.85 -29.79
C GLY A 284 -21.62 -38.89 -30.84
N SER A 285 -21.81 -37.80 -31.58
CA SER A 285 -22.65 -37.77 -32.76
C SER A 285 -21.71 -37.83 -33.96
N ASP A 286 -21.82 -38.86 -34.81
CA ASP A 286 -21.09 -38.97 -36.08
C ASP A 286 -21.54 -37.85 -37.05
N ILE A 287 -21.35 -36.59 -36.67
CA ILE A 287 -21.60 -35.42 -37.49
C ILE A 287 -20.27 -35.09 -38.16
N ASP A 288 -20.18 -35.36 -39.46
CA ASP A 288 -19.05 -34.97 -40.30
C ASP A 288 -18.88 -33.44 -40.27
N MET A 289 -17.97 -32.96 -39.42
CA MET A 289 -17.65 -31.53 -39.27
C MET A 289 -16.95 -30.96 -40.52
N ASP A 290 -16.39 -31.81 -41.38
CA ASP A 290 -15.81 -31.42 -42.66
C ASP A 290 -16.88 -30.84 -43.60
N ALA A 291 -18.14 -31.29 -43.51
CA ALA A 291 -19.24 -30.74 -44.32
C ALA A 291 -19.73 -29.35 -43.85
N PHE A 292 -19.37 -28.92 -42.64
CA PHE A 292 -19.77 -27.62 -42.07
C PHE A 292 -18.68 -26.54 -42.19
N LEU A 293 -17.42 -26.93 -42.37
CA LEU A 293 -16.28 -26.02 -42.50
C LEU A 293 -15.92 -25.68 -43.97
N ASP A 294 -16.43 -26.44 -44.94
CA ASP A 294 -16.21 -26.25 -46.39
C ASP A 294 -17.35 -25.47 -47.09
N GLY A 295 -18.20 -24.78 -46.32
CA GLY A 295 -19.32 -23.95 -46.79
C GLY A 295 -19.21 -22.48 -46.44
#